data_AF-A0A7C4DEL1-F1
#
_entry.id   AF-A0A7C4DEL1-F1
#
_cell.length_a   1.000
_cell.length_b   1.000
_cell.length_c   1.000
_cell.angle_alpha   90.00
_cell.angle_beta   90.00
_cell.angle_gamma   90.00
#
_symmetry.space_group_name_H-M   'P 1'
#
loop_
_entity.id
_entity.type
_entity.pdbx_description
1 polymer ?
#
loop_
_entity_poly.entity_id
_entity_poly.type
_entity_poly.pdbx_seq_one_letter_code
_entity_poly.pdbx_strand_id
1 'polypeptide(L)'
;MTKEVVEEKIPWIPIILITFLSSIAVPMVFSLMGPSGGYFQCTYNLAIISRSTVFTMLPYLLIMLTFPFQRILKLSGSTLTYLYTIGIVICYATGQNESVLFPAQFSGYLILSTEVADVLEKWWWIPNRDIVQAMMSGPWPVAINWSAWIPAIIFWFFFEYTLFLFATSLTLIFRRRWIEVEMLPFPIVLTAHELIRRVEYSPKKEKLTSMPFYIGFILGLVFGVPIALIRIFPWFPDIYGWRVNTCPANVWSVPRDNVIAQTVVHFAMVSKDPIAFGLFFLAPLSVTFNVWFWTIITMILDQVTYYMGYHTGVFESGCGCRFFNYVGIEPPFMWSYMGGVGGATALTIMYLIQSRSYLKETLRTAMGGKQVEGEPVSYRFSYGLLILGAIAILAFLMSAGISLIAAITMLITICFINVVADTYIYCNTSFLAVNNLRGGWEFWALNLTWPEFPQREDTSWL
;
A
#
# COMPACT_ATOMS: atom_id res chain seq x y z
N MET A 1 24.72 19.15 -34.29
CA MET A 1 23.86 18.03 -34.71
C MET A 1 22.86 17.76 -33.61
N THR A 2 21.71 18.41 -33.68
CA THR A 2 20.52 18.07 -32.88
C THR A 2 20.07 16.68 -33.33
N LYS A 3 20.23 15.67 -32.46
CA LYS A 3 19.61 14.36 -32.68
C LYS A 3 18.11 14.62 -32.77
N GLU A 4 17.51 14.41 -33.95
CA GLU A 4 16.06 14.27 -34.07
C GLU A 4 15.63 13.20 -33.07
N VAL A 5 14.88 13.62 -32.05
CA VAL A 5 14.19 12.71 -31.15
C VAL A 5 13.09 12.10 -32.00
N VAL A 6 13.36 10.94 -32.58
CA VAL A 6 12.33 10.15 -33.27
C VAL A 6 11.28 9.81 -32.22
N GLU A 7 10.12 10.46 -32.29
CA GLU A 7 8.99 10.17 -31.42
C GLU A 7 8.60 8.70 -31.61
N GLU A 8 8.78 7.94 -30.55
CA GLU A 8 8.44 6.55 -30.54
C GLU A 8 6.90 6.39 -30.54
N LYS A 9 6.35 5.74 -31.56
CA LYS A 9 4.91 5.50 -31.65
C LYS A 9 4.48 4.46 -30.63
N ILE A 10 3.73 4.91 -29.64
CA ILE A 10 3.18 4.06 -28.57
C ILE A 10 2.02 3.19 -29.11
N PRO A 11 2.00 1.87 -28.86
CA PRO A 11 0.94 0.98 -29.30
C PRO A 11 -0.29 1.10 -28.40
N TRP A 12 -1.04 2.20 -28.52
CA TRP A 12 -2.18 2.52 -27.64
C TRP A 12 -3.29 1.46 -27.62
N ILE A 13 -3.65 0.87 -28.77
CA ILE A 13 -4.75 -0.11 -28.83
C ILE A 13 -4.46 -1.35 -27.97
N PRO A 14 -3.31 -2.05 -28.14
CA PRO A 14 -2.93 -3.14 -27.23
C PRO A 14 -2.86 -2.73 -25.76
N ILE A 15 -2.31 -1.55 -25.47
CA ILE A 15 -2.16 -1.03 -24.11
C ILE A 15 -3.53 -0.85 -23.45
N ILE A 16 -4.50 -0.24 -24.15
CA ILE A 16 -5.87 -0.05 -23.66
C ILE A 16 -6.56 -1.40 -23.42
N LEU A 17 -6.43 -2.34 -24.37
CA LEU A 17 -7.02 -3.67 -24.23
C LEU A 17 -6.43 -4.44 -23.04
N ILE A 18 -5.11 -4.43 -22.87
CA ILE A 18 -4.44 -5.09 -21.74
C ILE A 18 -4.89 -4.45 -20.43
N THR A 19 -5.01 -3.12 -20.39
CA THR A 19 -5.47 -2.39 -19.20
C THR A 19 -6.88 -2.84 -18.82
N PHE A 20 -7.82 -2.80 -19.77
CA PHE A 20 -9.22 -3.18 -19.54
C PHE A 20 -9.39 -4.65 -19.12
N LEU A 21 -8.70 -5.56 -19.80
CA LEU A 21 -8.77 -6.99 -19.47
C LEU A 21 -8.16 -7.26 -18.09
N SER A 22 -7.02 -6.64 -17.78
CA SER A 22 -6.34 -6.82 -16.50
C SER A 22 -7.14 -6.21 -15.34
N SER A 23 -7.82 -5.07 -15.55
CA SER A 23 -8.65 -4.43 -14.51
C SER A 23 -9.89 -5.25 -14.14
N ILE A 24 -10.31 -6.18 -15.00
CA ILE A 24 -11.40 -7.12 -14.69
C ILE A 24 -10.84 -8.42 -14.12
N ALA A 25 -9.82 -8.98 -14.78
CA ALA A 25 -9.28 -10.29 -14.41
C ALA A 25 -8.66 -10.29 -13.01
N VAL A 26 -7.94 -9.23 -12.61
CA VAL A 26 -7.21 -9.21 -11.34
C VAL A 26 -8.16 -9.15 -10.14
N PRO A 27 -9.16 -8.24 -10.06
CA PRO A 27 -10.17 -8.26 -9.01
C PRO A 27 -11.03 -9.53 -9.01
N MET A 28 -11.31 -10.11 -10.19
CA MET A 28 -12.05 -11.37 -10.28
C MET A 28 -11.25 -12.53 -9.67
N VAL A 29 -9.96 -12.64 -9.99
CA VAL A 29 -9.08 -13.65 -9.39
C VAL A 29 -8.95 -13.43 -7.89
N PHE A 30 -8.78 -12.17 -7.44
CA PHE A 30 -8.80 -11.84 -6.02
C PHE A 30 -10.05 -12.37 -5.33
N SER A 31 -11.24 -12.08 -5.88
CA SER A 31 -12.53 -12.50 -5.32
C SER A 31 -12.69 -14.04 -5.30
N LEU A 32 -12.19 -14.74 -6.31
CA LEU A 32 -12.24 -16.21 -6.39
C LEU A 32 -11.27 -16.90 -5.42
N MET A 33 -10.19 -16.20 -5.02
CA MET A 33 -9.21 -16.71 -4.06
C MET A 33 -9.70 -16.66 -2.61
N GLY A 34 -10.73 -15.87 -2.29
CA GLY A 34 -11.32 -15.81 -0.95
C GLY A 34 -11.87 -17.16 -0.49
N PRO A 35 -12.84 -17.76 -1.21
CA PRO A 35 -13.45 -19.04 -0.82
C PRO A 35 -12.47 -20.23 -0.81
N SER A 36 -11.45 -20.21 -1.67
CA SER A 36 -10.52 -21.33 -1.88
C SER A 36 -9.19 -21.20 -1.12
N GLY A 37 -8.69 -19.98 -0.92
CA GLY A 37 -7.42 -19.67 -0.27
C GLY A 37 -7.57 -18.98 1.10
N GLY A 38 -8.77 -18.59 1.52
CA GLY A 38 -9.02 -17.90 2.78
C GLY A 38 -8.18 -16.63 2.90
N TYR A 39 -7.39 -16.53 3.96
CA TYR A 39 -6.46 -15.41 4.17
C TYR A 39 -5.37 -15.26 3.09
N PHE A 40 -5.20 -16.24 2.20
CA PHE A 40 -4.26 -16.16 1.08
C PHE A 40 -4.63 -15.10 0.04
N GLN A 41 -5.93 -14.75 -0.06
CA GLN A 41 -6.38 -13.61 -0.86
C GLN A 41 -5.64 -12.32 -0.48
N CYS A 42 -5.19 -12.20 0.77
CA CYS A 42 -4.59 -10.99 1.31
C CYS A 42 -3.11 -10.80 0.95
N THR A 43 -2.41 -11.85 0.53
CA THR A 43 -0.94 -11.86 0.48
C THR A 43 -0.32 -12.56 -0.70
N TYR A 44 -1.07 -13.24 -1.56
CA TYR A 44 -0.50 -13.91 -2.73
C TYR A 44 -1.54 -13.96 -3.85
N ASN A 45 -2.12 -12.81 -4.17
CA ASN A 45 -3.04 -12.67 -5.29
C ASN A 45 -2.27 -12.14 -6.54
N LEU A 46 -2.94 -12.03 -7.69
CA LEU A 46 -2.33 -11.48 -8.92
C LEU A 46 -1.96 -9.99 -8.81
N ALA A 47 -2.47 -9.29 -7.80
CA ALA A 47 -2.07 -7.92 -7.48
C ALA A 47 -0.83 -7.91 -6.58
N ILE A 48 -0.97 -8.19 -5.28
CA ILE A 48 0.08 -7.99 -4.27
C ILE A 48 0.44 -9.32 -3.58
N ILE A 49 1.74 -9.63 -3.56
CA ILE A 49 2.30 -10.91 -3.10
C ILE A 49 3.08 -10.83 -1.78
N SER A 50 3.40 -9.61 -1.33
CA SER A 50 3.97 -9.40 -0.01
C SER A 50 3.16 -8.35 0.70
N ARG A 51 2.60 -8.69 1.88
CA ARG A 51 1.91 -7.70 2.69
C ARG A 51 2.90 -6.67 3.23
N SER A 52 4.07 -7.11 3.66
CA SER A 52 5.09 -6.24 4.26
C SER A 52 5.64 -5.22 3.26
N THR A 53 5.99 -5.67 2.05
CA THR A 53 6.63 -4.77 1.06
C THR A 53 5.68 -4.22 0.01
N VAL A 54 4.43 -4.69 0.01
CA VAL A 54 3.41 -4.30 -0.97
C VAL A 54 3.88 -4.58 -2.40
N PHE A 55 4.68 -5.64 -2.54
CA PHE A 55 5.25 -6.01 -3.83
C PHE A 55 4.15 -6.44 -4.81
N THR A 56 4.06 -5.72 -5.92
CA THR A 56 3.07 -5.94 -6.97
C THR A 56 3.56 -6.98 -7.97
N MET A 57 2.74 -7.99 -8.31
CA MET A 57 3.14 -9.09 -9.19
C MET A 57 2.86 -8.81 -10.68
N LEU A 58 1.64 -8.35 -10.98
CA LEU A 58 1.19 -8.08 -12.35
C LEU A 58 2.18 -7.28 -13.20
N PRO A 59 2.81 -6.17 -12.74
CA PRO A 59 3.73 -5.42 -13.58
C PRO A 59 4.91 -6.25 -14.06
N TYR A 60 5.44 -7.13 -13.22
CA TYR A 60 6.53 -8.04 -13.60
C TYR A 60 6.02 -9.16 -14.50
N LEU A 61 4.84 -9.71 -14.23
CA LEU A 61 4.23 -10.72 -15.08
C LEU A 61 3.95 -10.20 -16.50
N LEU A 62 3.40 -8.99 -16.64
CA LEU A 62 3.14 -8.39 -17.94
C LEU A 62 4.44 -8.23 -18.74
N ILE A 63 5.52 -7.79 -18.11
CA ILE A 63 6.83 -7.72 -18.77
C ILE A 63 7.32 -9.13 -19.12
N MET A 64 7.30 -10.09 -18.20
CA MET A 64 7.81 -11.46 -18.42
C MET A 64 7.04 -12.21 -19.51
N LEU A 65 5.72 -12.10 -19.55
CA LEU A 65 4.87 -12.75 -20.55
C LEU A 65 5.14 -12.23 -21.97
N THR A 66 5.70 -11.03 -22.10
CA THR A 66 6.08 -10.47 -23.40
C THR A 66 7.45 -10.96 -23.90
N PHE A 67 8.27 -11.58 -23.05
CA PHE A 67 9.61 -12.07 -23.39
C PHE A 67 9.66 -13.03 -24.60
N PRO A 68 8.77 -14.02 -24.75
CA PRO A 68 8.75 -14.90 -25.93
C PRO A 68 8.45 -14.14 -27.23
N PHE A 69 7.70 -13.03 -27.12
CA PHE A 69 7.22 -12.24 -28.25
C PHE A 69 8.09 -11.01 -28.55
N GLN A 70 9.15 -10.76 -27.75
CA GLN A 70 9.97 -9.54 -27.84
C GLN A 70 10.50 -9.26 -29.25
N ARG A 71 10.89 -10.30 -30.00
CA ARG A 71 11.43 -10.18 -31.37
C ARG A 71 10.35 -9.93 -32.41
N ILE A 72 9.18 -10.55 -32.23
CA ILE A 72 8.05 -10.43 -33.14
C ILE A 72 7.43 -9.05 -33.01
N LEU A 73 7.22 -8.60 -31.77
CA LEU A 73 6.57 -7.33 -31.45
C LEU A 73 7.54 -6.15 -31.40
N LYS A 74 8.86 -6.39 -31.53
CA LYS A 74 9.92 -5.37 -31.45
C LYS A 74 9.75 -4.45 -30.23
N LEU A 75 9.59 -5.08 -29.06
CA LEU A 75 9.23 -4.38 -27.82
C LEU A 75 10.32 -3.42 -27.37
N SER A 76 9.95 -2.18 -27.13
CA SER A 76 10.85 -1.15 -26.63
C SER A 76 10.78 -0.96 -25.12
N GLY A 77 11.80 -0.32 -24.56
CA GLY A 77 11.79 0.10 -23.16
C GLY A 77 10.58 0.97 -22.81
N SER A 78 10.14 1.86 -23.72
CA SER A 78 8.93 2.69 -23.53
C SER A 78 7.67 1.83 -23.38
N THR A 79 7.44 0.90 -24.31
CA THR A 79 6.26 0.01 -24.26
C THR A 79 6.25 -0.84 -22.99
N LEU A 80 7.40 -1.37 -22.58
CA LEU A 80 7.54 -2.15 -21.35
C LEU A 80 7.32 -1.29 -20.10
N THR A 81 7.70 -0.02 -20.13
CA THR A 81 7.45 0.93 -19.04
C THR A 81 5.95 1.26 -18.91
N TYR A 82 5.22 1.36 -20.03
CA TYR A 82 3.76 1.47 -19.98
C TYR A 82 3.10 0.24 -19.36
N LEU A 83 3.51 -0.96 -19.77
CA LEU A 83 3.00 -2.21 -19.19
C LEU A 83 3.30 -2.30 -17.68
N TYR A 84 4.48 -1.87 -17.26
CA TYR A 84 4.84 -1.78 -15.86
C TYR A 84 3.92 -0.83 -15.09
N THR A 85 3.73 0.39 -15.59
CA THR A 85 2.87 1.40 -14.97
C THR A 85 1.43 0.93 -14.86
N ILE A 86 0.87 0.32 -15.92
CA ILE A 86 -0.47 -0.27 -15.90
C ILE A 86 -0.57 -1.36 -14.84
N GLY A 87 0.41 -2.27 -14.83
CA GLY A 87 0.44 -3.36 -13.86
C GLY A 87 0.44 -2.84 -12.43
N ILE A 88 1.27 -1.83 -12.14
CA ILE A 88 1.34 -1.15 -10.83
C ILE A 88 -0.01 -0.53 -10.46
N VAL A 89 -0.58 0.29 -11.34
CA VAL A 89 -1.83 1.01 -11.05
C VAL A 89 -2.95 0.03 -10.77
N ILE A 90 -3.09 -1.02 -11.58
CA ILE A 90 -4.12 -2.05 -11.37
C ILE A 90 -3.87 -2.80 -10.06
N CYS A 91 -2.63 -3.16 -9.73
CA CYS A 91 -2.33 -3.87 -8.49
C CYS A 91 -2.67 -3.03 -7.26
N TYR A 92 -2.25 -1.77 -7.22
CA TYR A 92 -2.52 -0.89 -6.08
C TYR A 92 -3.99 -0.46 -6.00
N ALA A 93 -4.66 -0.27 -7.13
CA ALA A 93 -6.10 -0.01 -7.16
C ALA A 93 -6.93 -1.23 -6.76
N THR A 94 -6.44 -2.44 -7.05
CA THR A 94 -7.03 -3.65 -6.48
C THR A 94 -6.73 -3.68 -4.98
N GLY A 95 -5.52 -3.36 -4.54
CA GLY A 95 -5.16 -3.17 -3.13
C GLY A 95 -4.69 -4.44 -2.42
N GLN A 96 -4.52 -4.35 -1.09
CA GLN A 96 -4.13 -5.45 -0.19
C GLN A 96 -5.22 -5.75 0.83
N ASN A 97 -5.38 -7.02 1.19
CA ASN A 97 -6.37 -7.44 2.21
C ASN A 97 -7.81 -6.99 1.85
N GLU A 98 -8.58 -6.60 2.87
CA GLU A 98 -9.96 -6.13 2.80
C GLU A 98 -10.12 -4.80 2.03
N SER A 99 -9.02 -4.11 1.64
CA SER A 99 -9.11 -2.80 0.97
C SER A 99 -9.86 -2.84 -0.37
N VAL A 100 -9.77 -3.96 -1.10
CA VAL A 100 -10.51 -4.19 -2.36
C VAL A 100 -12.02 -4.25 -2.11
N LEU A 101 -12.36 -4.76 -0.93
CA LEU A 101 -13.73 -4.95 -0.49
C LEU A 101 -14.23 -3.71 0.24
N PHE A 102 -13.35 -2.82 0.69
CA PHE A 102 -13.64 -1.71 1.58
C PHE A 102 -14.86 -0.88 1.14
N PRO A 103 -15.02 -0.45 -0.13
CA PRO A 103 -16.22 0.27 -0.56
C PRO A 103 -17.55 -0.43 -0.24
N ALA A 104 -17.60 -1.76 -0.40
CA ALA A 104 -18.81 -2.57 -0.18
C ALA A 104 -18.88 -3.16 1.23
N GLN A 105 -17.76 -3.64 1.78
CA GLN A 105 -17.64 -4.15 3.15
C GLN A 105 -17.86 -3.06 4.18
N PHE A 106 -17.50 -1.82 3.88
CA PHE A 106 -17.76 -0.69 4.76
C PHE A 106 -19.26 -0.54 5.02
N SER A 107 -20.10 -0.71 4.00
CA SER A 107 -21.56 -0.76 4.19
C SER A 107 -21.99 -1.90 5.11
N GLY A 108 -21.23 -3.00 5.18
CA GLY A 108 -21.50 -4.12 6.09
C GLY A 108 -21.49 -3.74 7.58
N TYR A 109 -20.80 -2.66 7.97
CA TYR A 109 -20.86 -2.15 9.35
C TYR A 109 -22.27 -1.72 9.76
N LEU A 110 -23.13 -1.38 8.80
CA LEU A 110 -24.56 -1.12 9.03
C LEU A 110 -25.29 -2.32 9.68
N ILE A 111 -24.80 -3.54 9.41
CA ILE A 111 -25.37 -4.78 9.94
C ILE A 111 -24.56 -5.26 11.15
N LEU A 112 -23.24 -5.14 11.09
CA LEU A 112 -22.31 -5.71 12.06
C LEU A 112 -22.13 -4.88 13.34
N SER A 113 -22.39 -3.58 13.29
CA SER A 113 -22.24 -2.68 14.43
C SER A 113 -23.52 -1.90 14.67
N THR A 114 -24.07 -2.01 15.87
CA THR A 114 -25.24 -1.23 16.31
C THR A 114 -24.89 0.20 16.69
N GLU A 115 -23.61 0.47 16.95
CA GLU A 115 -23.11 1.79 17.37
C GLU A 115 -23.19 2.77 16.20
N VAL A 116 -22.63 2.36 15.05
CA VAL A 116 -22.45 3.26 13.90
C VAL A 116 -23.61 3.22 12.90
N ALA A 117 -24.53 2.26 13.04
CA ALA A 117 -25.61 2.00 12.07
C ALA A 117 -26.45 3.24 11.77
N ASP A 118 -26.91 3.96 12.80
CA ASP A 118 -27.76 5.15 12.67
C ASP A 118 -27.09 6.30 11.92
N VAL A 119 -25.75 6.34 11.95
CA VAL A 119 -24.96 7.32 11.20
C VAL A 119 -24.78 6.87 9.76
N LEU A 120 -24.43 5.61 9.55
CA LEU A 120 -24.25 5.04 8.22
C LEU A 120 -25.54 5.09 7.38
N GLU A 121 -26.73 4.88 7.98
CA GLU A 121 -28.02 5.00 7.27
C GLU A 121 -28.29 6.39 6.71
N LYS A 122 -27.65 7.44 7.25
CA LYS A 122 -27.83 8.83 6.77
C LYS A 122 -26.94 9.16 5.58
N TRP A 123 -25.94 8.34 5.29
CA TRP A 123 -25.03 8.59 4.17
C TRP A 123 -25.69 8.22 2.86
N TRP A 124 -25.79 9.19 1.96
CA TRP A 124 -26.48 9.06 0.68
C TRP A 124 -25.89 7.97 -0.24
N TRP A 125 -24.65 7.56 0.01
CA TRP A 125 -23.94 6.55 -0.75
C TRP A 125 -24.01 5.15 -0.12
N ILE A 126 -24.60 5.01 1.08
CA ILE A 126 -24.83 3.70 1.70
C ILE A 126 -26.23 3.20 1.31
N PRO A 127 -26.36 1.99 0.73
CA PRO A 127 -27.67 1.41 0.46
C PRO A 127 -28.46 1.11 1.73
N ASN A 128 -29.78 1.03 1.62
CA ASN A 128 -30.65 0.64 2.73
C ASN A 128 -30.24 -0.69 3.37
N ARG A 129 -30.52 -0.83 4.67
CA ARG A 129 -30.15 -1.98 5.51
C ARG A 129 -30.50 -3.33 4.89
N ASP A 130 -31.70 -3.49 4.35
CA ASP A 130 -32.13 -4.75 3.73
C ASP A 130 -31.28 -5.14 2.51
N ILE A 131 -30.79 -4.15 1.75
CA ILE A 131 -29.96 -4.36 0.56
C ILE A 131 -28.54 -4.77 0.97
N VAL A 132 -28.00 -4.13 2.00
CA VAL A 132 -26.70 -4.50 2.58
C VAL A 132 -26.78 -5.90 3.19
N GLN A 133 -27.85 -6.21 3.92
CA GLN A 133 -28.07 -7.54 4.49
C GLN A 133 -28.17 -8.62 3.40
N ALA A 134 -28.89 -8.34 2.31
CA ALA A 134 -28.98 -9.24 1.15
C ALA A 134 -27.60 -9.50 0.52
N MET A 135 -26.76 -8.47 0.40
CA MET A 135 -25.38 -8.63 -0.07
C MET A 135 -24.56 -9.54 0.86
N MET A 136 -24.68 -9.35 2.17
CA MET A 136 -23.93 -10.15 3.16
C MET A 136 -24.40 -11.60 3.25
N SER A 137 -25.68 -11.87 3.03
CA SER A 137 -26.20 -13.26 2.96
C SER A 137 -25.74 -14.01 1.71
N GLY A 138 -25.13 -13.32 0.74
CA GLY A 138 -24.69 -13.88 -0.53
C GLY A 138 -25.77 -13.84 -1.61
N PRO A 139 -25.38 -13.89 -2.89
CA PRO A 139 -26.28 -13.69 -4.04
C PRO A 139 -27.23 -14.85 -4.32
N TRP A 140 -27.19 -15.92 -3.52
CA TRP A 140 -28.10 -17.04 -3.66
C TRP A 140 -29.06 -17.07 -2.45
N PRO A 141 -30.39 -16.96 -2.65
CA PRO A 141 -31.13 -16.85 -3.91
C PRO A 141 -31.43 -15.41 -4.36
N VAL A 142 -30.90 -14.38 -3.68
CA VAL A 142 -31.27 -12.97 -3.91
C VAL A 142 -30.31 -12.31 -4.89
N ALA A 143 -30.84 -11.88 -6.04
CA ALA A 143 -30.07 -11.12 -7.02
C ALA A 143 -29.59 -9.77 -6.44
N ILE A 144 -28.34 -9.39 -6.75
CA ILE A 144 -27.76 -8.11 -6.30
C ILE A 144 -28.50 -6.95 -6.98
N ASN A 145 -29.03 -6.03 -6.17
CA ASN A 145 -29.68 -4.82 -6.66
C ASN A 145 -28.66 -3.75 -7.06
N TRP A 146 -28.11 -3.85 -8.26
CA TRP A 146 -27.07 -2.93 -8.75
C TRP A 146 -27.48 -1.46 -8.79
N SER A 147 -28.76 -1.15 -9.02
CA SER A 147 -29.21 0.26 -9.07
C SER A 147 -29.10 0.94 -7.71
N ALA A 148 -29.31 0.21 -6.61
CA ALA A 148 -29.14 0.72 -5.26
C ALA A 148 -27.66 0.94 -4.88
N TRP A 149 -26.73 0.27 -5.55
CA TRP A 149 -25.29 0.41 -5.33
C TRP A 149 -24.64 1.51 -6.19
N ILE A 150 -25.36 2.10 -7.16
CA ILE A 150 -24.83 3.17 -8.02
C ILE A 150 -24.25 4.35 -7.20
N PRO A 151 -24.94 4.87 -6.15
CA PRO A 151 -24.39 5.95 -5.33
C PRO A 151 -23.06 5.59 -4.67
N ALA A 152 -22.94 4.40 -4.09
CA ALA A 152 -21.70 3.88 -3.51
C ALA A 152 -20.57 3.83 -4.55
N ILE A 153 -20.85 3.24 -5.72
CA ILE A 153 -19.87 3.09 -6.80
C ILE A 153 -19.36 4.47 -7.25
N ILE A 154 -20.26 5.43 -7.44
CA ILE A 154 -19.92 6.80 -7.84
C ILE A 154 -19.08 7.48 -6.76
N PHE A 155 -19.52 7.43 -5.49
CA PHE A 155 -18.82 8.06 -4.37
C PHE A 155 -17.38 7.55 -4.27
N TRP A 156 -17.21 6.23 -4.15
CA TRP A 156 -15.88 5.64 -3.97
C TRP A 156 -14.99 5.81 -5.19
N PHE A 157 -15.53 5.68 -6.41
CA PHE A 157 -14.75 5.90 -7.63
C PHE A 157 -14.16 7.32 -7.68
N PHE A 158 -14.99 8.35 -7.47
CA PHE A 158 -14.52 9.73 -7.53
C PHE A 158 -13.69 10.12 -6.31
N PHE A 159 -13.99 9.58 -5.13
CA PHE A 159 -13.20 9.82 -3.93
C PHE A 159 -11.78 9.28 -4.08
N GLU A 160 -11.61 8.02 -4.49
CA GLU A 160 -10.31 7.39 -4.75
C GLU A 160 -9.55 8.12 -5.87
N TYR A 161 -10.26 8.50 -6.94
CA TYR A 161 -9.65 9.27 -8.02
C TYR A 161 -9.15 10.63 -7.52
N THR A 162 -9.87 11.27 -6.60
CA THR A 162 -9.45 12.55 -6.00
C THR A 162 -8.21 12.36 -5.13
N LEU A 163 -8.15 11.29 -4.32
CA LEU A 163 -6.95 10.94 -3.55
C LEU A 163 -5.76 10.69 -4.48
N PHE A 164 -5.97 9.98 -5.60
CA PHE A 164 -4.94 9.77 -6.61
C PHE A 164 -4.43 11.08 -7.22
N LEU A 165 -5.32 12.03 -7.57
CA LEU A 165 -4.92 13.33 -8.10
C LEU A 165 -4.13 14.14 -7.06
N PHE A 166 -4.57 14.13 -5.80
CA PHE A 166 -3.89 14.78 -4.70
C PHE A 166 -2.48 14.20 -4.49
N ALA A 167 -2.36 12.89 -4.35
CA ALA A 167 -1.06 12.22 -4.19
C ALA A 167 -0.14 12.46 -5.40
N THR A 168 -0.67 12.35 -6.62
CA THR A 168 0.08 12.62 -7.86
C THR A 168 0.57 14.06 -7.93
N SER A 169 -0.22 15.03 -7.47
CA SER A 169 0.21 16.43 -7.45
C SER A 169 1.40 16.66 -6.50
N LEU A 170 1.44 15.98 -5.36
CA LEU A 170 2.57 16.01 -4.43
C LEU A 170 3.81 15.36 -5.06
N THR A 171 3.66 14.20 -5.70
CA THR A 171 4.79 13.54 -6.36
C THR A 171 5.35 14.38 -7.50
N LEU A 172 4.51 15.09 -8.26
CA LEU A 172 4.95 16.03 -9.30
C LEU A 172 5.72 17.22 -8.72
N ILE A 173 5.26 17.80 -7.60
CA ILE A 173 5.95 18.91 -6.93
C ILE A 173 7.32 18.46 -6.40
N PHE A 174 7.42 17.27 -5.82
CA PHE A 174 8.65 16.76 -5.23
C PHE A 174 9.53 15.96 -6.18
N ARG A 175 9.06 15.63 -7.39
CA ARG A 175 9.76 14.76 -8.37
C ARG A 175 11.22 15.14 -8.55
N ARG A 176 11.52 16.39 -8.96
CA ARG A 176 12.90 16.85 -9.20
C ARG A 176 13.76 16.70 -7.95
N ARG A 177 13.22 17.00 -6.78
CA ARG A 177 13.95 16.83 -5.53
C ARG A 177 14.23 15.36 -5.21
N TRP A 178 13.21 14.50 -5.25
CA TRP A 178 13.34 13.08 -4.91
C TRP A 178 14.19 12.30 -5.91
N ILE A 179 14.07 12.59 -7.20
CA ILE A 179 14.73 11.83 -8.26
C ILE A 179 16.09 12.41 -8.64
N GLU A 180 16.20 13.74 -8.82
CA GLU A 180 17.43 14.36 -9.37
C GLU A 180 18.36 14.90 -8.29
N VAL A 181 17.82 15.42 -7.18
CA VAL A 181 18.64 16.03 -6.12
C VAL A 181 19.03 15.00 -5.07
N GLU A 182 18.05 14.32 -4.49
CA GLU A 182 18.25 13.35 -3.41
C GLU A 182 18.56 11.95 -3.95
N MET A 183 18.20 11.67 -5.20
CA MET A 183 18.43 10.38 -5.87
C MET A 183 17.99 9.20 -4.99
N LEU A 184 16.72 9.23 -4.55
CA LEU A 184 16.15 8.15 -3.77
C LEU A 184 16.30 6.80 -4.51
N PRO A 185 16.54 5.67 -3.81
CA PRO A 185 16.98 4.44 -4.45
C PRO A 185 15.86 3.63 -5.14
N PHE A 186 14.60 3.77 -4.72
CA PHE A 186 13.44 3.04 -5.25
C PHE A 186 13.69 1.54 -5.56
N PRO A 187 13.97 0.68 -4.55
CA PRO A 187 14.40 -0.71 -4.79
C PRO A 187 13.48 -1.54 -5.70
N ILE A 188 12.15 -1.41 -5.54
CA ILE A 188 11.17 -2.08 -6.43
C ILE A 188 11.35 -1.63 -7.88
N VAL A 189 11.52 -0.33 -8.13
CA VAL A 189 11.72 0.19 -9.49
C VAL A 189 13.04 -0.28 -10.08
N LEU A 190 14.10 -0.43 -9.27
CA LEU A 190 15.38 -0.99 -9.73
C LEU A 190 15.21 -2.43 -10.24
N THR A 191 14.43 -3.26 -9.54
CA THR A 191 14.17 -4.63 -10.00
C THR A 191 13.39 -4.66 -11.31
N ALA A 192 12.42 -3.76 -11.47
CA ALA A 192 11.66 -3.61 -12.71
C ALA A 192 12.52 -3.11 -13.87
N HIS A 193 13.38 -2.13 -13.62
CA HIS A 193 14.31 -1.59 -14.60
C HIS A 193 15.23 -2.68 -15.15
N GLU A 194 15.78 -3.53 -14.29
CA GLU A 194 16.63 -4.65 -14.71
C GLU A 194 15.86 -5.67 -15.56
N LEU A 195 14.59 -5.93 -15.25
CA LEU A 195 13.72 -6.80 -16.04
C LEU A 195 13.41 -6.18 -17.42
N ILE A 196 13.05 -4.90 -17.48
CA ILE A 196 12.81 -4.16 -18.73
C ILE A 196 14.06 -4.22 -19.61
N ARG A 197 15.24 -3.97 -19.04
CA ARG A 197 16.52 -4.02 -19.76
C ARG A 197 16.79 -5.39 -20.38
N ARG A 198 16.28 -6.47 -19.80
CA ARG A 198 16.44 -7.85 -20.30
C ARG A 198 15.42 -8.25 -21.36
N VAL A 199 14.20 -7.73 -21.27
CA VAL A 199 13.10 -8.04 -22.20
C VAL A 199 13.09 -7.11 -23.42
N GLU A 200 13.60 -5.89 -23.28
CA GLU A 200 13.69 -4.93 -24.36
C GLU A 200 14.44 -5.50 -25.57
N TYR A 201 13.78 -5.47 -26.73
CA TYR A 201 14.37 -5.87 -27.98
C TYR A 201 15.45 -4.88 -28.40
N SER A 202 16.69 -5.36 -28.56
CA SER A 202 17.75 -4.59 -29.20
C SER A 202 18.49 -5.48 -30.20
N PRO A 203 18.59 -5.08 -31.48
CA PRO A 203 19.22 -5.87 -32.53
C PRO A 203 20.73 -6.07 -32.31
N LYS A 204 21.36 -5.27 -31.43
CA LYS A 204 22.79 -5.34 -31.09
C LYS A 204 23.08 -5.72 -29.65
N LYS A 205 22.07 -6.03 -28.82
CA LYS A 205 22.33 -6.42 -27.42
C LYS A 205 23.00 -7.80 -27.41
N GLU A 206 24.19 -7.86 -26.81
CA GLU A 206 24.63 -9.10 -26.18
C GLU A 206 23.52 -9.54 -25.22
N LYS A 207 23.21 -10.84 -25.24
CA LYS A 207 22.29 -11.40 -24.25
C LYS A 207 22.84 -11.02 -22.88
N LEU A 208 22.06 -10.27 -22.09
CA LEU A 208 22.32 -10.04 -20.67
C LEU A 208 22.06 -11.36 -19.92
N THR A 209 22.70 -12.45 -20.30
CA THR A 209 22.60 -13.76 -19.65
C THR A 209 23.57 -13.79 -18.48
N SER A 210 23.17 -13.19 -17.37
CA SER A 210 23.88 -13.39 -16.11
C SER A 210 23.27 -14.58 -15.39
N MET A 211 24.09 -15.59 -15.09
CA MET A 211 23.69 -16.73 -14.25
C MET A 211 22.99 -16.29 -12.95
N PRO A 212 23.43 -15.23 -12.24
CA PRO A 212 22.72 -14.73 -11.06
C PRO A 212 21.24 -14.40 -11.29
N PHE A 213 20.88 -13.84 -12.45
CA PHE A 213 19.48 -13.53 -12.75
C PHE A 213 18.65 -14.79 -12.92
N TYR A 214 19.15 -15.78 -13.67
CA TYR A 214 18.43 -17.03 -13.86
C TYR A 214 18.32 -17.84 -12.57
N ILE A 215 19.36 -17.81 -11.72
CA ILE A 215 19.30 -18.39 -10.37
C ILE A 215 18.18 -17.70 -9.58
N GLY A 216 18.17 -16.37 -9.52
CA GLY A 216 17.11 -15.62 -8.82
C GLY A 216 15.71 -15.91 -9.38
N PHE A 217 15.56 -15.99 -10.70
CA PHE A 217 14.31 -16.34 -11.35
C PHE A 217 13.83 -17.75 -10.98
N ILE A 218 14.72 -18.75 -11.05
CA ILE A 218 14.40 -20.13 -10.68
C ILE A 218 14.05 -20.21 -9.20
N LEU A 219 14.81 -19.56 -8.32
CA LEU A 219 14.50 -19.50 -6.88
C LEU A 219 13.12 -18.86 -6.65
N GLY A 220 12.81 -17.75 -7.34
CA GLY A 220 11.50 -17.12 -7.29
C GLY A 220 10.36 -18.06 -7.67
N LEU A 221 10.54 -18.88 -8.71
CA LEU A 221 9.56 -19.90 -9.09
C LEU A 221 9.48 -21.05 -8.07
N VAL A 222 10.62 -21.55 -7.59
CA VAL A 222 10.71 -22.67 -6.63
C VAL A 222 10.13 -22.33 -5.26
N PHE A 223 10.18 -21.06 -4.85
CA PHE A 223 9.52 -20.61 -3.62
C PHE A 223 8.09 -20.15 -3.89
N GLY A 224 7.88 -19.23 -4.83
CA GLY A 224 6.59 -18.59 -5.05
C GLY A 224 5.49 -19.53 -5.55
N VAL A 225 5.79 -20.39 -6.54
CA VAL A 225 4.78 -21.28 -7.12
C VAL A 225 4.32 -22.33 -6.12
N PRO A 226 5.19 -23.10 -5.43
CA PRO A 226 4.73 -24.06 -4.43
C PRO A 226 4.00 -23.40 -3.26
N ILE A 227 4.44 -22.24 -2.77
CA ILE A 227 3.71 -21.51 -1.71
C ILE A 227 2.28 -21.22 -2.15
N ALA A 228 2.09 -20.80 -3.41
CA ALA A 228 0.77 -20.56 -3.96
C ALA A 228 -0.06 -21.84 -4.10
N LEU A 229 0.53 -22.92 -4.61
CA LEU A 229 -0.15 -24.19 -4.77
C LEU A 229 -0.55 -24.80 -3.40
N ILE A 230 0.31 -24.72 -2.38
CA ILE A 230 0.03 -25.19 -1.00
C ILE A 230 -1.24 -24.54 -0.45
N ARG A 231 -1.49 -23.27 -0.77
CA ARG A 231 -2.61 -22.51 -0.22
C ARG A 231 -3.88 -22.58 -1.07
N ILE A 232 -3.75 -22.63 -2.39
CA ILE A 232 -4.89 -22.74 -3.32
C ILE A 232 -5.45 -24.17 -3.33
N PHE A 233 -4.59 -25.18 -3.29
CA PHE A 233 -4.97 -26.58 -3.43
C PHE A 233 -4.74 -27.35 -2.14
N PRO A 234 -5.80 -27.76 -1.41
CA PRO A 234 -5.67 -28.53 -0.17
C PRO A 234 -4.87 -29.83 -0.31
N TRP A 235 -4.90 -30.44 -1.51
CA TRP A 235 -4.20 -31.69 -1.81
C TRP A 235 -2.70 -31.51 -2.11
N PHE A 236 -2.22 -30.31 -2.43
CA PHE A 236 -0.81 -30.09 -2.74
C PHE A 236 0.05 -30.25 -1.47
N PRO A 237 1.23 -30.90 -1.53
CA PRO A 237 2.03 -31.19 -0.34
C PRO A 237 2.64 -29.91 0.27
N ASP A 238 2.53 -29.78 1.59
CA ASP A 238 3.09 -28.64 2.34
C ASP A 238 4.58 -28.85 2.68
N ILE A 239 5.43 -28.89 1.65
CA ILE A 239 6.88 -29.12 1.79
C ILE A 239 7.63 -28.00 2.52
N TYR A 240 7.00 -26.83 2.68
CA TYR A 240 7.60 -25.65 3.33
C TYR A 240 6.96 -25.30 4.69
N GLY A 241 5.98 -26.08 5.16
CA GLY A 241 5.28 -25.81 6.41
C GLY A 241 4.52 -24.48 6.40
N TRP A 242 3.93 -24.11 5.26
CA TRP A 242 3.18 -22.88 5.06
C TRP A 242 1.76 -22.94 5.60
N ARG A 243 1.17 -24.12 5.82
CA ARG A 243 -0.18 -24.26 6.40
C ARG A 243 -0.17 -24.15 7.92
N VAL A 244 0.94 -24.49 8.55
CA VAL A 244 1.08 -24.54 10.01
C VAL A 244 1.70 -23.24 10.51
N ASN A 245 1.12 -22.67 11.58
CA ASN A 245 1.68 -21.53 12.31
C ASN A 245 2.08 -20.35 11.40
N THR A 246 1.33 -20.09 10.33
CA THR A 246 1.66 -19.05 9.35
C THR A 246 0.48 -18.10 9.21
N CYS A 247 0.72 -16.85 9.61
CA CYS A 247 -0.26 -15.77 9.58
C CYS A 247 -0.47 -15.24 8.15
N PRO A 248 -1.58 -14.52 7.91
CA PRO A 248 -1.89 -13.94 6.60
C PRO A 248 -0.74 -13.11 6.03
N ALA A 249 0.00 -12.38 6.86
CA ALA A 249 1.11 -11.51 6.43
C ALA A 249 2.42 -12.26 6.08
N ASN A 250 2.38 -13.57 5.77
CA ASN A 250 3.56 -14.41 5.48
C ASN A 250 4.59 -14.43 6.62
N VAL A 251 4.11 -14.30 7.84
CA VAL A 251 4.90 -14.34 9.07
C VAL A 251 4.66 -15.67 9.78
N TRP A 252 5.75 -16.23 10.29
CA TRP A 252 5.67 -17.31 11.26
C TRP A 252 5.02 -16.79 12.53
N SER A 253 3.84 -17.30 12.85
CA SER A 253 3.25 -17.13 14.18
C SER A 253 3.99 -18.04 15.13
N VAL A 254 4.84 -17.47 15.99
CA VAL A 254 5.60 -18.28 16.93
C VAL A 254 4.62 -19.00 17.87
N PRO A 255 4.70 -20.35 18.00
CA PRO A 255 3.80 -21.12 18.85
C PRO A 255 3.83 -20.65 20.31
N ARG A 256 2.71 -20.80 21.02
CA ARG A 256 2.63 -20.39 22.45
C ARG A 256 3.56 -21.21 23.34
N ASP A 257 3.88 -22.44 22.99
CA ASP A 257 4.83 -23.32 23.70
C ASP A 257 6.30 -23.03 23.36
N ASN A 258 6.58 -22.08 22.46
CA ASN A 258 7.94 -21.72 22.12
C ASN A 258 8.63 -20.95 23.26
N VAL A 259 9.74 -21.48 23.75
CA VAL A 259 10.51 -20.92 24.88
C VAL A 259 10.92 -19.46 24.65
N ILE A 260 11.36 -19.12 23.44
CA ILE A 260 11.81 -17.75 23.13
C ILE A 260 10.62 -16.78 23.16
N ALA A 261 9.50 -17.13 22.52
CA ALA A 261 8.31 -16.28 22.55
C ALA A 261 7.63 -16.21 23.92
N GLN A 262 7.88 -17.15 24.83
CA GLN A 262 7.41 -17.07 26.22
C GLN A 262 8.38 -16.31 27.14
N THR A 263 9.59 -16.01 26.66
CA THR A 263 10.62 -15.31 27.46
C THR A 263 10.79 -13.87 27.01
N VAL A 264 10.79 -13.63 25.70
CA VAL A 264 11.06 -12.32 25.10
C VAL A 264 9.74 -11.65 24.74
N VAL A 265 9.41 -10.58 25.45
CA VAL A 265 8.13 -9.85 25.37
C VAL A 265 7.81 -9.40 23.95
N HIS A 266 8.76 -8.74 23.29
CA HIS A 266 8.57 -8.16 21.96
C HIS A 266 8.67 -9.21 20.82
N PHE A 267 9.17 -10.42 21.10
CA PHE A 267 9.35 -11.44 20.06
C PHE A 267 8.05 -12.22 19.80
N ALA A 268 7.38 -11.91 18.69
CA ALA A 268 6.07 -12.50 18.38
C ALA A 268 5.99 -13.21 17.02
N MET A 269 6.87 -12.83 16.09
CA MET A 269 6.84 -13.32 14.71
C MET A 269 8.19 -13.18 14.03
N VAL A 270 8.40 -14.03 13.02
CA VAL A 270 9.53 -13.94 12.10
C VAL A 270 8.96 -13.94 10.69
N SER A 271 9.40 -12.99 9.85
CA SER A 271 8.99 -13.01 8.44
C SER A 271 9.47 -14.31 7.79
N LYS A 272 8.55 -15.03 7.15
CA LYS A 272 8.89 -16.14 6.26
C LYS A 272 8.89 -15.68 4.80
N ASP A 273 8.57 -14.42 4.51
CA ASP A 273 8.42 -13.89 3.16
C ASP A 273 9.77 -13.72 2.44
N PRO A 274 10.11 -14.58 1.45
CA PRO A 274 11.39 -14.49 0.76
C PRO A 274 11.52 -13.22 -0.08
N ILE A 275 10.41 -12.64 -0.53
CA ILE A 275 10.39 -11.40 -1.32
C ILE A 275 10.77 -10.22 -0.43
N ALA A 276 10.26 -10.19 0.80
CA ALA A 276 10.63 -9.17 1.76
C ALA A 276 12.15 -9.18 2.01
N PHE A 277 12.74 -10.35 2.26
CA PHE A 277 14.20 -10.47 2.40
C PHE A 277 14.94 -9.96 1.16
N GLY A 278 14.52 -10.38 -0.04
CA GLY A 278 15.14 -9.95 -1.30
C GLY A 278 15.12 -8.43 -1.50
N LEU A 279 14.02 -7.76 -1.15
CA LEU A 279 13.90 -6.30 -1.25
C LEU A 279 14.70 -5.57 -0.17
N PHE A 280 14.76 -6.09 1.06
CA PHE A 280 15.57 -5.48 2.11
C PHE A 280 17.07 -5.54 1.84
N PHE A 281 17.56 -6.50 1.03
CA PHE A 281 18.94 -6.50 0.55
C PHE A 281 19.26 -5.35 -0.42
N LEU A 282 18.24 -4.75 -1.03
CA LEU A 282 18.38 -3.60 -1.92
C LEU A 282 18.21 -2.26 -1.18
N ALA A 283 17.74 -2.28 0.06
CA ALA A 283 17.62 -1.08 0.89
C ALA A 283 19.01 -0.58 1.35
N PRO A 284 19.20 0.73 1.56
CA PRO A 284 20.47 1.28 2.02
C PRO A 284 20.93 0.63 3.32
N LEU A 285 22.24 0.33 3.42
CA LEU A 285 22.84 -0.32 4.58
C LEU A 285 22.62 0.46 5.88
N SER A 286 22.65 1.79 5.83
CA SER A 286 22.37 2.64 7.00
C SER A 286 20.95 2.46 7.51
N VAL A 287 19.98 2.23 6.62
CA VAL A 287 18.57 2.03 6.99
C VAL A 287 18.38 0.66 7.58
N THR A 288 18.88 -0.40 6.94
CA THR A 288 18.77 -1.78 7.46
C THR A 288 19.50 -1.93 8.79
N PHE A 289 20.66 -1.29 8.95
CA PHE A 289 21.37 -1.22 10.24
C PHE A 289 20.52 -0.61 11.34
N ASN A 290 19.93 0.56 11.10
CA ASN A 290 19.07 1.22 12.07
C ASN A 290 17.86 0.35 12.44
N VAL A 291 17.21 -0.30 11.46
CA VAL A 291 16.02 -1.14 11.73
C VAL A 291 16.34 -2.23 12.75
N TRP A 292 17.34 -3.09 12.51
CA TRP A 292 17.61 -4.18 13.45
C TRP A 292 18.17 -3.67 14.78
N PHE A 293 19.02 -2.63 14.76
CA PHE A 293 19.60 -2.05 15.96
C PHE A 293 18.51 -1.48 16.89
N TRP A 294 17.60 -0.66 16.35
CA TRP A 294 16.50 -0.10 17.12
C TRP A 294 15.49 -1.16 17.53
N THR A 295 15.24 -2.19 16.72
CA THR A 295 14.41 -3.33 17.13
C THR A 295 14.98 -4.06 18.35
N ILE A 296 16.31 -4.22 18.45
CA ILE A 296 16.91 -4.81 19.66
C ILE A 296 16.75 -3.88 20.87
N ILE A 297 16.90 -2.57 20.67
CA ILE A 297 16.66 -1.60 21.75
C ILE A 297 15.21 -1.68 22.24
N THR A 298 14.22 -1.70 21.33
CA THR A 298 12.80 -1.83 21.72
C THR A 298 12.56 -3.15 22.44
N MET A 299 13.14 -4.26 21.98
CA MET A 299 13.06 -5.56 22.67
C MET A 299 13.58 -5.49 24.11
N ILE A 300 14.70 -4.81 24.35
CA ILE A 300 15.27 -4.62 25.70
C ILE A 300 14.34 -3.75 26.56
N LEU A 301 13.87 -2.63 26.01
CA LEU A 301 13.02 -1.69 26.72
C LEU A 301 11.68 -2.34 27.11
N ASP A 302 11.08 -3.10 26.22
CA ASP A 302 9.82 -3.82 26.48
C ASP A 302 9.99 -4.95 27.50
N GLN A 303 11.17 -5.57 27.51
CA GLN A 303 11.49 -6.54 28.55
C GLN A 303 11.59 -5.87 29.92
N VAL A 304 12.20 -4.68 30.00
CA VAL A 304 12.30 -3.90 31.24
C VAL A 304 10.90 -3.48 31.72
N THR A 305 10.06 -2.94 30.85
CA THR A 305 8.71 -2.49 31.24
C THR A 305 7.81 -3.64 31.66
N TYR A 306 7.96 -4.81 31.04
CA TYR A 306 7.29 -6.03 31.49
C TYR A 306 7.67 -6.40 32.93
N TYR A 307 8.96 -6.34 33.28
CA TYR A 307 9.40 -6.56 34.67
C TYR A 307 8.92 -5.48 35.64
N MET A 308 8.60 -4.27 35.15
CA MET A 308 7.97 -3.21 35.93
C MET A 308 6.45 -3.39 36.10
N GLY A 309 5.87 -4.45 35.51
CA GLY A 309 4.45 -4.78 35.63
C GLY A 309 3.56 -4.28 34.49
N TYR A 310 4.13 -3.74 33.41
CA TYR A 310 3.38 -3.40 32.19
C TYR A 310 3.16 -4.62 31.28
N HIS A 311 2.26 -4.51 30.30
CA HIS A 311 1.98 -5.55 29.30
C HIS A 311 1.50 -6.90 29.88
N THR A 312 0.67 -6.86 30.92
CA THR A 312 0.10 -8.08 31.52
C THR A 312 -0.75 -8.82 30.49
N GLY A 313 -0.44 -10.09 30.23
CA GLY A 313 -1.13 -10.91 29.21
C GLY A 313 -0.47 -10.89 27.83
N VAL A 314 0.68 -10.22 27.65
CA VAL A 314 1.40 -10.17 26.36
C VAL A 314 1.69 -11.56 25.76
N PHE A 315 1.86 -12.57 26.60
CA PHE A 315 2.12 -13.95 26.19
C PHE A 315 0.86 -14.76 25.80
N GLU A 316 -0.34 -14.22 26.06
CA GLU A 316 -1.61 -14.82 25.63
C GLU A 316 -1.84 -14.63 24.12
N SER A 317 -1.26 -13.57 23.55
CA SER A 317 -1.30 -13.30 22.12
C SER A 317 -0.02 -13.75 21.41
N GLY A 318 -0.19 -14.33 20.22
CA GLY A 318 0.91 -14.69 19.30
C GLY A 318 0.84 -13.90 17.99
N CYS A 319 1.83 -14.08 17.12
CA CYS A 319 1.94 -13.37 15.85
C CYS A 319 1.95 -11.84 16.01
N GLY A 320 1.67 -11.08 14.95
CA GLY A 320 1.63 -9.62 15.00
C GLY A 320 0.63 -9.04 15.99
N CYS A 321 -0.42 -9.77 16.35
CA CYS A 321 -1.39 -9.34 17.36
C CYS A 321 -0.76 -9.05 18.72
N ARG A 322 0.35 -9.72 19.08
CA ARG A 322 1.09 -9.39 20.32
C ARG A 322 1.61 -7.95 20.29
N PHE A 323 2.25 -7.56 19.18
CA PHE A 323 2.72 -6.18 19.02
C PHE A 323 1.53 -5.22 18.96
N PHE A 324 0.53 -5.50 18.13
CA PHE A 324 -0.57 -4.56 17.89
C PHE A 324 -1.54 -4.40 19.05
N ASN A 325 -1.71 -5.40 19.92
CA ASN A 325 -2.65 -5.35 21.03
C ASN A 325 -2.00 -4.98 22.37
N TYR A 326 -0.68 -5.14 22.49
CA TYR A 326 0.04 -4.85 23.73
C TYR A 326 1.12 -3.81 23.46
N VAL A 327 2.33 -4.27 23.16
CA VAL A 327 3.57 -3.48 23.15
C VAL A 327 3.51 -2.22 22.27
N GLY A 328 2.77 -2.29 21.17
CA GLY A 328 2.61 -1.18 20.23
C GLY A 328 1.65 -0.08 20.72
N ILE A 329 0.63 -0.39 21.51
CA ILE A 329 -0.45 0.56 21.85
C ILE A 329 -0.56 0.84 23.35
N GLU A 330 -0.02 -0.03 24.19
CA GLU A 330 -0.07 0.11 25.65
C GLU A 330 1.07 0.99 26.20
N PRO A 331 0.85 1.65 27.34
CA PRO A 331 1.92 2.32 28.08
C PRO A 331 3.07 1.36 28.44
N PRO A 332 4.30 1.88 28.62
CA PRO A 332 4.65 3.30 28.64
C PRO A 332 5.12 3.86 27.28
N PHE A 333 5.54 3.02 26.34
CA PHE A 333 6.17 3.51 25.11
C PHE A 333 5.21 3.70 23.94
N MET A 334 4.16 2.88 23.85
CA MET A 334 3.17 2.95 22.76
C MET A 334 3.85 3.03 21.38
N TRP A 335 4.70 2.07 21.04
CA TRP A 335 5.59 2.13 19.85
C TRP A 335 4.87 2.42 18.53
N SER A 336 3.62 2.00 18.39
CA SER A 336 2.76 2.32 17.24
C SER A 336 2.56 3.83 17.12
N TYR A 337 2.19 4.50 18.22
CA TYR A 337 2.04 5.95 18.24
C TYR A 337 3.40 6.66 18.09
N MET A 338 4.44 6.17 18.76
CA MET A 338 5.77 6.79 18.65
C MET A 338 6.32 6.72 17.22
N GLY A 339 6.35 5.52 16.62
CA GLY A 339 6.95 5.27 15.32
C GLY A 339 6.06 5.67 14.15
N GLY A 340 4.77 5.35 14.20
CA GLY A 340 3.83 5.74 13.16
C GLY A 340 3.47 7.21 13.26
N VAL A 341 2.77 7.61 14.32
CA VAL A 341 2.27 8.99 14.49
C VAL A 341 3.43 9.98 14.60
N GLY A 342 4.27 9.83 15.62
CA GLY A 342 5.40 10.71 15.88
C GLY A 342 6.44 10.68 14.77
N GLY A 343 6.86 9.47 14.36
CA GLY A 343 7.89 9.28 13.34
C GLY A 343 7.51 9.82 11.96
N ALA A 344 6.31 9.53 11.46
CA ALA A 344 5.87 10.04 10.15
C ALA A 344 5.66 11.56 10.16
N THR A 345 5.13 12.10 11.26
CA THR A 345 4.96 13.55 11.44
C THR A 345 6.32 14.25 11.51
N ALA A 346 7.25 13.73 12.31
CA ALA A 346 8.60 14.26 12.42
C ALA A 346 9.35 14.19 11.08
N LEU A 347 9.27 13.06 10.36
CA LEU A 347 9.88 12.90 9.05
C LEU A 347 9.33 13.92 8.05
N THR A 348 8.02 14.11 8.00
CA THR A 348 7.38 15.09 7.12
C THR A 348 7.81 16.52 7.48
N ILE A 349 7.79 16.89 8.75
CA ILE A 349 8.20 18.24 9.20
C ILE A 349 9.69 18.47 8.88
N MET A 350 10.57 17.53 9.21
CA MET A 350 11.99 17.61 8.90
C MET A 350 12.22 17.79 7.40
N TYR A 351 11.51 17.01 6.59
CA TYR A 351 11.60 17.09 5.14
C TYR A 351 11.12 18.45 4.60
N LEU A 352 10.01 18.99 5.10
CA LEU A 352 9.53 20.33 4.74
C LEU A 352 10.53 21.42 5.13
N ILE A 353 11.15 21.32 6.30
CA ILE A 353 12.18 22.26 6.76
C ILE A 353 13.41 22.19 5.84
N GLN A 354 13.85 20.99 5.46
CA GLN A 354 15.01 20.79 4.59
C GLN A 354 14.71 21.20 3.14
N SER A 355 13.45 21.12 2.72
CA SER A 355 12.98 21.49 1.37
C SER A 355 12.46 22.91 1.26
N ARG A 356 12.51 23.73 2.32
CA ARG A 356 11.96 25.10 2.33
C ARG A 356 12.46 26.01 1.21
N SER A 357 13.73 25.93 0.82
CA SER A 357 14.29 26.75 -0.27
C SER A 357 13.76 26.28 -1.63
N TYR A 358 13.74 24.96 -1.82
CA TYR A 358 13.17 24.31 -2.99
C TYR A 358 11.68 24.65 -3.15
N LEU A 359 10.88 24.50 -2.09
CA LEU A 359 9.45 24.81 -2.12
C LEU A 359 9.17 26.28 -2.41
N LYS A 360 10.02 27.20 -1.91
CA LYS A 360 9.92 28.63 -2.25
C LYS A 360 10.19 28.88 -3.74
N GLU A 361 11.17 28.18 -4.32
CA GLU A 361 11.48 28.25 -5.75
C GLU A 361 10.31 27.72 -6.59
N THR A 362 9.78 26.55 -6.27
CA THR A 362 8.67 25.94 -7.02
C THR A 362 7.39 26.78 -6.92
N LEU A 363 7.09 27.37 -5.75
CA LEU A 363 5.97 28.32 -5.58
C LEU A 363 6.16 29.57 -6.44
N ARG A 364 7.36 30.16 -6.44
CA ARG A 364 7.66 31.36 -7.25
C ARG A 364 7.53 31.06 -8.74
N THR A 365 7.97 29.89 -9.17
CA THR A 365 7.80 29.41 -10.54
C THR A 365 6.32 29.24 -10.87
N ALA A 366 5.52 28.69 -9.96
CA ALA A 366 4.08 28.59 -10.13
C ALA A 366 3.41 29.99 -10.28
N MET A 367 3.78 30.98 -9.48
CA MET A 367 3.11 32.28 -9.49
C MET A 367 3.49 33.21 -10.66
N GLY A 368 4.48 32.88 -11.49
CA GLY A 368 5.03 33.89 -12.41
C GLY A 368 6.41 33.60 -12.98
N GLY A 369 7.17 32.71 -12.36
CA GLY A 369 8.54 32.42 -12.76
C GLY A 369 8.64 31.64 -14.07
N LYS A 370 9.84 31.68 -14.66
CA LYS A 370 10.19 30.88 -15.84
C LYS A 370 10.07 29.40 -15.50
N GLN A 371 9.41 28.63 -16.37
CA GLN A 371 9.28 27.20 -16.20
C GLN A 371 10.67 26.53 -16.18
N VAL A 372 10.83 25.57 -15.28
CA VAL A 372 12.06 24.76 -15.18
C VAL A 372 12.07 23.75 -16.31
N GLU A 373 13.16 23.71 -17.08
CA GLU A 373 13.35 22.71 -18.14
C GLU A 373 13.50 21.31 -17.54
N GLY A 374 12.92 20.29 -18.19
CA GLY A 374 13.00 18.88 -17.75
C GLY A 374 11.85 18.40 -16.86
N GLU A 375 10.98 19.32 -16.39
CA GLU A 375 9.75 18.95 -15.69
C GLU A 375 8.68 18.42 -16.66
N PRO A 376 7.94 17.36 -16.31
CA PRO A 376 6.95 16.75 -17.20
C PRO A 376 5.72 17.63 -17.38
N VAL A 377 5.41 18.47 -16.38
CA VAL A 377 4.33 19.45 -16.39
C VAL A 377 4.77 20.72 -15.68
N SER A 378 4.05 21.82 -15.87
CA SER A 378 4.37 23.06 -15.15
C SER A 378 4.07 22.95 -13.65
N TYR A 379 4.85 23.66 -12.82
CA TYR A 379 4.53 23.78 -11.39
C TYR A 379 3.16 24.45 -11.16
N ARG A 380 2.73 25.35 -12.05
CA ARG A 380 1.36 25.90 -12.05
C ARG A 380 0.30 24.81 -12.06
N PHE A 381 0.44 23.88 -13.00
CA PHE A 381 -0.48 22.75 -13.13
C PHE A 381 -0.41 21.85 -11.89
N SER A 382 0.79 21.56 -11.40
CA SER A 382 0.98 20.68 -10.23
C SER A 382 0.34 21.26 -8.96
N TYR A 383 0.55 22.55 -8.66
CA TYR A 383 -0.11 23.21 -7.52
C TYR A 383 -1.62 23.41 -7.75
N GLY A 384 -2.05 23.69 -8.98
CA GLY A 384 -3.47 23.75 -9.31
C GLY A 384 -4.17 22.43 -9.05
N LEU A 385 -3.54 21.31 -9.44
CA LEU A 385 -4.03 19.96 -9.19
C LEU A 385 -4.05 19.63 -7.69
N LEU A 386 -3.04 20.07 -6.94
CA LEU A 386 -2.98 19.91 -5.48
C LEU A 386 -4.15 20.62 -4.80
N ILE A 387 -4.40 21.89 -5.15
CA ILE A 387 -5.50 22.69 -4.58
C ILE A 387 -6.85 22.09 -4.96
N LEU A 388 -7.03 21.72 -6.23
CA LEU A 388 -8.27 21.10 -6.69
C LEU A 388 -8.53 19.77 -5.98
N GLY A 389 -7.51 18.92 -5.86
CA GLY A 389 -7.59 17.66 -5.14
C GLY A 389 -7.93 17.86 -3.67
N ALA A 390 -7.29 18.83 -2.99
CA ALA A 390 -7.60 19.16 -1.60
C ALA A 390 -9.04 19.64 -1.41
N ILE A 391 -9.53 20.54 -2.27
CA ILE A 391 -10.92 21.03 -2.21
C ILE A 391 -11.90 19.89 -2.45
N ALA A 392 -11.64 19.03 -3.43
CA ALA A 392 -12.50 17.89 -3.73
C ALA A 392 -12.52 16.86 -2.58
N ILE A 393 -11.39 16.56 -1.94
CA ILE A 393 -11.35 15.70 -0.73
C ILE A 393 -12.24 16.30 0.36
N LEU A 394 -12.08 17.59 0.67
CA LEU A 394 -12.90 18.27 1.67
C LEU A 394 -14.39 18.21 1.31
N ALA A 395 -14.74 18.44 0.05
CA ALA A 395 -16.12 18.37 -0.42
C ALA A 395 -16.72 16.95 -0.25
N PHE A 396 -15.97 15.90 -0.57
CA PHE A 396 -16.41 14.52 -0.36
C PHE A 396 -16.61 14.19 1.12
N LEU A 397 -15.63 14.52 1.97
CA LEU A 397 -15.73 14.28 3.42
C LEU A 397 -16.93 15.05 4.03
N MET A 398 -17.10 16.31 3.68
CA MET A 398 -18.25 17.11 4.14
C MET A 398 -19.58 16.61 3.59
N SER A 399 -19.61 16.03 2.38
CA SER A 399 -20.83 15.40 1.84
C SER A 399 -21.23 14.14 2.61
N ALA A 400 -20.28 13.51 3.32
CA ALA A 400 -20.53 12.43 4.27
C ALA A 400 -20.87 12.95 5.69
N GLY A 401 -21.08 14.26 5.85
CA GLY A 401 -21.45 14.85 7.14
C GLY A 401 -20.26 15.07 8.10
N ILE A 402 -19.02 14.84 7.66
CA ILE A 402 -17.83 15.13 8.45
C ILE A 402 -17.69 16.64 8.58
N SER A 403 -17.49 17.15 9.80
CA SER A 403 -17.27 18.59 10.03
C SER A 403 -16.03 19.10 9.29
N LEU A 404 -16.02 20.39 8.94
CA LEU A 404 -14.89 21.00 8.24
C LEU A 404 -13.57 20.84 9.02
N ILE A 405 -13.60 20.90 10.35
CA ILE A 405 -12.40 20.76 11.19
C ILE A 405 -11.86 19.33 11.13
N ALA A 406 -12.72 18.31 11.25
CA ALA A 406 -12.31 16.91 11.08
C ALA A 406 -11.77 16.66 9.66
N ALA A 407 -12.47 17.16 8.63
CA ALA A 407 -12.06 16.99 7.24
C ALA A 407 -10.68 17.62 6.95
N ILE A 408 -10.41 18.83 7.47
CA ILE A 408 -9.07 19.47 7.36
C ILE A 408 -8.02 18.66 8.11
N THR A 409 -8.36 18.15 9.30
CA THR A 409 -7.46 17.33 10.11
C THR A 409 -7.07 16.04 9.39
N MET A 410 -8.04 15.35 8.78
CA MET A 410 -7.81 14.16 7.95
C MET A 410 -7.01 14.47 6.69
N LEU A 411 -7.31 15.58 6.00
CA LEU A 411 -6.53 16.01 4.83
C LEU A 411 -5.05 16.23 5.17
N ILE A 412 -4.75 16.86 6.30
CA ILE A 412 -3.37 17.12 6.71
C ILE A 412 -2.69 15.82 7.18
N THR A 413 -3.33 15.06 8.06
CA THR A 413 -2.67 13.94 8.74
C THR A 413 -2.73 12.65 7.92
N ILE A 414 -3.90 12.28 7.41
CA ILE A 414 -4.11 11.04 6.67
C ILE A 414 -3.70 11.18 5.21
N CYS A 415 -3.93 12.33 4.57
CA CYS A 415 -3.56 12.49 3.15
C CYS A 415 -2.15 13.06 3.00
N PHE A 416 -1.87 14.25 3.53
CA PHE A 416 -0.61 14.93 3.26
C PHE A 416 0.60 14.31 3.98
N ILE A 417 0.54 14.16 5.30
CA ILE A 417 1.66 13.61 6.09
C ILE A 417 1.92 12.16 5.67
N ASN A 418 0.86 11.33 5.55
CA ASN A 418 1.02 9.95 5.12
C ASN A 418 1.69 9.87 3.74
N VAL A 419 1.19 10.57 2.72
CA VAL A 419 1.78 10.51 1.36
C VAL A 419 3.25 10.90 1.37
N VAL A 420 3.63 11.96 2.08
CA VAL A 420 5.04 12.40 2.14
C VAL A 420 5.90 11.38 2.90
N ALA A 421 5.48 10.97 4.09
CA ALA A 421 6.24 10.05 4.93
C ALA A 421 6.33 8.64 4.32
N ASP A 422 5.21 8.06 3.91
CA ASP A 422 5.18 6.73 3.29
C ASP A 422 5.95 6.74 1.98
N THR A 423 5.86 7.78 1.14
CA THR A 423 6.72 7.84 -0.06
C THR A 423 8.19 7.79 0.34
N TYR A 424 8.62 8.60 1.30
CA TYR A 424 10.03 8.62 1.70
C TYR A 424 10.51 7.28 2.28
N ILE A 425 9.71 6.65 3.13
CA ILE A 425 10.02 5.35 3.73
C ILE A 425 10.02 4.26 2.65
N TYR A 426 9.00 4.23 1.79
CA TYR A 426 8.84 3.24 0.74
C TYR A 426 9.95 3.31 -0.31
N CYS A 427 10.37 4.52 -0.69
CA CYS A 427 11.45 4.72 -1.64
C CYS A 427 12.81 4.24 -1.10
N ASN A 428 13.01 4.22 0.22
CA ASN A 428 14.25 3.75 0.85
C ASN A 428 14.22 2.25 1.16
N THR A 429 13.07 1.71 1.56
CA THR A 429 12.98 0.36 2.15
C THR A 429 12.14 -0.61 1.37
N SER A 430 11.27 -0.11 0.48
CA SER A 430 10.19 -0.88 -0.13
C SER A 430 9.24 -1.51 0.91
N PHE A 431 9.10 -0.89 2.09
CA PHE A 431 8.21 -1.29 3.17
C PHE A 431 7.27 -0.14 3.51
N LEU A 432 5.96 -0.42 3.68
CA LEU A 432 4.99 0.58 4.14
C LEU A 432 4.87 0.52 5.67
N ALA A 433 5.37 1.55 6.35
CA ALA A 433 5.45 1.56 7.81
C ALA A 433 4.27 2.28 8.48
N VAL A 434 3.73 3.34 7.87
CA VAL A 434 2.82 4.26 8.57
C VAL A 434 1.41 3.67 8.73
N ASN A 435 0.93 2.93 7.73
CA ASN A 435 -0.45 2.45 7.69
C ASN A 435 -0.70 1.07 8.37
N ASN A 436 0.28 0.51 9.09
CA ASN A 436 0.17 -0.83 9.68
C ASN A 436 -0.34 -0.85 11.14
N LEU A 437 -0.93 0.23 11.63
CA LEU A 437 -1.17 0.45 13.08
C LEU A 437 -2.61 0.22 13.57
N ARG A 438 -3.38 -0.72 13.00
CA ARG A 438 -4.75 -1.07 13.44
C ARG A 438 -5.60 0.18 13.81
N GLY A 439 -5.64 1.19 12.94
CA GLY A 439 -6.45 2.39 13.16
C GLY A 439 -5.82 3.47 14.07
N GLY A 440 -4.74 3.18 14.82
CA GLY A 440 -4.07 4.20 15.63
C GLY A 440 -3.61 5.42 14.83
N TRP A 441 -3.18 5.21 13.57
CA TRP A 441 -2.85 6.29 12.63
C TRP A 441 -4.07 7.01 12.04
N GLU A 442 -5.22 6.34 11.95
CA GLU A 442 -6.43 6.88 11.30
C GLU A 442 -7.20 7.83 12.22
N PHE A 443 -7.20 7.59 13.53
CA PHE A 443 -8.02 8.35 14.48
C PHE A 443 -7.25 9.29 15.42
N TRP A 444 -5.92 9.19 15.53
CA TRP A 444 -5.17 9.97 16.54
C TRP A 444 -5.36 11.48 16.41
N ALA A 445 -5.44 11.98 15.16
CA ALA A 445 -5.58 13.40 14.91
C ALA A 445 -6.99 13.90 15.27
N LEU A 446 -7.99 13.03 15.12
CA LEU A 446 -9.35 13.30 15.57
C LEU A 446 -9.42 13.30 17.11
N ASN A 447 -8.63 12.46 17.79
CA ASN A 447 -8.51 12.49 19.26
C ASN A 447 -7.95 13.81 19.83
N LEU A 448 -7.23 14.62 19.02
CA LEU A 448 -6.85 15.98 19.44
C LEU A 448 -8.05 16.93 19.53
N THR A 449 -9.08 16.67 18.72
CA THR A 449 -10.31 17.46 18.66
C THR A 449 -11.38 16.88 19.60
N TRP A 450 -11.43 15.55 19.73
CA TRP A 450 -12.33 14.79 20.61
C TRP A 450 -11.52 13.85 21.52
N PRO A 451 -10.93 14.37 22.62
CA PRO A 451 -10.08 13.58 23.51
C PRO A 451 -10.85 12.54 24.34
N GLU A 452 -12.16 12.68 24.46
CA GLU A 452 -13.06 11.71 25.08
C GLU A 452 -14.08 11.24 24.05
N PHE A 453 -14.53 9.99 24.19
CA PHE A 453 -15.59 9.43 23.36
C PHE A 453 -16.85 10.29 23.53
N PRO A 454 -17.36 10.93 22.46
CA PRO A 454 -18.53 11.79 22.59
C PRO A 454 -19.73 10.96 23.06
N GLN A 455 -20.49 11.47 24.03
CA GLN A 455 -21.70 10.79 24.55
C GLN A 455 -22.80 10.57 23.49
N ARG A 456 -22.64 11.18 22.31
CA ARG A 456 -23.52 11.05 21.16
C ARG A 456 -22.62 10.91 19.93
N GLU A 457 -22.66 9.75 19.29
CA GLU A 457 -21.89 9.48 18.08
C GLU A 457 -22.38 10.42 16.96
N ASP A 458 -21.48 11.26 16.47
CA ASP A 458 -21.71 12.13 15.32
C ASP A 458 -20.83 11.70 14.14
N THR A 459 -21.18 12.16 12.94
CA THR A 459 -20.44 11.88 11.69
C THR A 459 -19.02 12.44 11.67
N SER A 460 -18.62 13.28 12.63
CA SER A 460 -17.26 13.84 12.68
C SER A 460 -16.29 12.97 13.46
N TRP A 461 -16.82 12.06 14.29
CA TRP A 461 -16.04 11.12 15.08
C TRP A 461 -15.88 9.75 14.39
N LEU A 462 -16.86 9.34 13.59
CA LEU A 462 -16.83 8.15 12.72
C LEU A 462 -16.04 8.39 11.42
#